data_AF-A0A1R4K4C2-F1
#
_entry.id   AF-A0A1R4K4C2-F1
#
_cell.length_a   1.000
_cell.length_b   1.000
_cell.length_c   1.000
_cell.angle_alpha   90.00
_cell.angle_beta   90.00
_cell.angle_gamma   90.00
#
_symmetry.space_group_name_H-M   'P 1'
#
loop_
_entity.id
_entity.type
_entity.pdbx_description
1 polymer ?
#
loop_
_entity_poly.entity_id
_entity_poly.type
_entity_poly.pdbx_seq_one_letter_code
_entity_poly.pdbx_strand_id
1 'polypeptide(L)'
;MGQFPDDDDAVRRRRGKETMIEGLFQLLMCQLVGTLLSQALHLPIPGPVAGMLFLLAILTVRRPGVEAPVMRAGGRILQDLPLLFIPAGVGLVTCLGLLRHQWLPIGAAMLLGWAAGLLGTVFASRGGLARNASDPDEGQ
;
A
#
# COMPACT_ATOMS: atom_id res chain seq x y z
N MET A 1 -17.03 16.49 48.25
CA MET A 1 -16.71 15.34 47.38
C MET A 1 -17.70 15.37 46.22
N GLY A 2 -17.28 15.91 45.08
CA GLY A 2 -18.13 16.08 43.90
C GLY A 2 -17.23 16.51 42.75
N GLN A 3 -16.57 15.54 42.15
CA GLN A 3 -15.68 15.71 41.01
C GLN A 3 -16.55 16.11 39.82
N PHE A 4 -16.56 17.40 39.48
CA PHE A 4 -17.18 17.92 38.27
C PHE A 4 -16.55 17.19 37.07
N PRO A 5 -17.34 16.52 36.21
CA PRO A 5 -16.84 15.97 34.96
C PRO A 5 -16.21 17.09 34.11
N ASP A 6 -14.92 16.95 33.80
CA ASP A 6 -14.13 17.86 32.95
C ASP A 6 -14.77 17.98 31.55
N ASP A 7 -15.36 19.15 31.23
CA ASP A 7 -15.89 19.47 29.90
C ASP A 7 -14.80 19.45 28.80
N ASP A 8 -13.53 19.59 29.20
CA ASP A 8 -12.35 19.52 28.32
C ASP A 8 -12.17 18.14 27.65
N ASP A 9 -12.62 17.06 28.30
CA ASP A 9 -12.56 15.70 27.74
C ASP A 9 -13.53 15.51 26.58
N ALA A 10 -14.71 16.14 26.65
CA ALA A 10 -15.72 16.08 25.59
C ALA A 10 -15.24 16.82 24.32
N VAL A 11 -14.57 17.96 24.50
CA VAL A 11 -14.00 18.77 23.40
C VAL A 11 -12.83 18.03 22.73
N ARG A 12 -11.94 17.40 23.52
CA ARG A 12 -10.84 16.56 22.99
C ARG A 12 -11.35 15.37 22.17
N ARG A 13 -12.42 14.70 22.61
CA ARG A 13 -13.02 13.57 21.87
C ARG A 13 -13.76 14.00 20.60
N ARG A 14 -14.37 15.19 20.56
CA ARG A 14 -14.97 15.74 19.32
C ARG A 14 -13.89 16.10 18.30
N ARG A 15 -12.85 16.82 18.71
CA ARG A 15 -11.74 17.24 17.82
C ARG A 15 -10.99 16.03 17.22
N GLY A 16 -10.89 14.93 17.96
CA GLY A 16 -10.31 13.67 17.48
C GLY A 16 -11.19 12.87 16.50
N LYS A 17 -12.52 13.10 16.48
CA LYS A 17 -13.43 12.49 15.49
C LYS A 17 -13.44 13.26 14.17
N GLU A 18 -13.44 14.59 14.24
CA GLU A 18 -13.47 15.48 13.06
C GLU A 18 -12.23 15.29 12.18
N THR A 19 -11.05 15.17 12.80
CA THR A 19 -9.79 14.90 12.08
C THR A 19 -9.72 13.51 11.43
N MET A 20 -10.50 12.53 11.89
CA MET A 20 -10.42 11.16 11.33
C MET A 20 -11.20 11.02 10.03
N ILE A 21 -12.38 11.64 9.95
CA ILE A 21 -13.21 11.68 8.74
C ILE A 21 -12.49 12.51 7.67
N GLU A 22 -11.88 13.63 8.06
CA GLU A 22 -11.08 14.45 7.16
C GLU A 22 -9.89 13.67 6.59
N GLY A 23 -9.18 12.90 7.42
CA GLY A 23 -8.10 12.02 6.98
C GLY A 23 -8.55 10.91 6.02
N LEU A 24 -9.68 10.25 6.32
CA LEU A 24 -10.24 9.21 5.45
C LEU A 24 -10.72 9.79 4.12
N PHE A 25 -11.40 10.94 4.14
CA PHE A 25 -11.85 11.62 2.93
C PHE A 25 -10.67 12.03 2.04
N GLN A 26 -9.59 12.51 2.64
CA GLN A 26 -8.38 12.86 1.90
C GLN A 26 -7.68 11.63 1.31
N LEU A 27 -7.65 10.51 2.04
CA LEU A 27 -7.22 9.21 1.50
C LEU A 27 -8.09 8.77 0.32
N LEU A 28 -9.41 8.88 0.44
CA LEU A 28 -10.38 8.47 -0.59
C LEU A 28 -10.32 9.36 -1.84
N MET A 29 -10.15 10.67 -1.67
CA MET A 29 -9.96 11.60 -2.79
C MET A 29 -8.65 11.32 -3.52
N CYS A 30 -7.58 11.07 -2.78
CA CYS A 30 -6.30 10.70 -3.36
C CYS A 30 -6.40 9.36 -4.11
N GLN A 31 -7.08 8.38 -3.52
CA GLN A 31 -7.38 7.08 -4.11
C GLN A 31 -8.19 7.21 -5.41
N LEU A 32 -9.19 8.09 -5.43
CA LEU A 32 -10.03 8.36 -6.60
C LEU A 32 -9.20 8.99 -7.72
N VAL A 33 -8.43 10.03 -7.40
CA VAL A 33 -7.55 10.72 -8.36
C VAL A 33 -6.51 9.75 -8.94
N GLY A 34 -5.86 8.94 -8.09
CA GLY A 34 -4.92 7.92 -8.54
C GLY A 34 -5.56 6.85 -9.43
N THR A 35 -6.82 6.49 -9.17
CA THR A 35 -7.58 5.54 -10.00
C THR A 35 -7.93 6.15 -11.36
N LEU A 36 -8.39 7.40 -11.40
CA LEU A 36 -8.66 8.11 -12.67
C LEU A 36 -7.39 8.25 -13.50
N LEU A 37 -6.28 8.62 -12.85
CA LEU A 37 -4.99 8.79 -13.52
C LEU A 37 -4.44 7.45 -14.04
N SER A 38 -4.54 6.38 -13.24
CA SER A 38 -4.12 5.03 -13.67
C SER A 38 -4.95 4.49 -14.84
N GLN A 39 -6.26 4.75 -14.85
CA GLN A 39 -7.12 4.39 -15.99
C GLN A 39 -6.79 5.24 -17.23
N ALA A 40 -6.57 6.54 -17.07
CA ALA A 40 -6.21 7.43 -18.18
C ALA A 40 -4.84 7.08 -18.79
N LEU A 41 -3.88 6.66 -17.97
CA LEU A 41 -2.53 6.26 -18.42
C LEU A 41 -2.46 4.79 -18.88
N HIS A 42 -3.57 4.03 -18.85
CA HIS A 42 -3.65 2.63 -19.27
C HIS A 42 -2.60 1.71 -18.60
N LEU A 43 -2.14 2.09 -17.40
CA LEU A 43 -1.06 1.40 -16.73
C LEU A 43 -1.64 0.16 -16.01
N PRO A 44 -1.00 -1.04 -16.11
CA PRO A 44 -1.47 -2.28 -15.49
C PRO A 44 -1.24 -2.30 -13.97
N ILE A 45 -1.51 -1.18 -13.30
CA ILE A 45 -1.31 -0.98 -11.87
C ILE A 45 -2.69 -0.80 -11.22
N PRO A 46 -2.97 -1.49 -10.11
CA PRO A 46 -4.19 -1.26 -9.33
C PRO A 46 -4.27 0.22 -8.91
N GLY A 47 -5.41 0.86 -9.16
CA GLY A 47 -5.67 2.26 -8.78
C GLY A 47 -5.23 2.67 -7.36
N PRO A 48 -5.31 1.79 -6.33
CA PRO A 48 -4.76 2.10 -5.00
C PRO A 48 -3.27 2.36 -4.93
N VAL A 49 -2.48 1.63 -5.69
CA VAL A 49 -1.03 1.83 -5.72
C VAL A 49 -0.70 3.16 -6.39
N ALA A 50 -1.41 3.52 -7.46
CA ALA A 50 -1.27 4.82 -8.10
C ALA A 50 -1.67 5.98 -7.17
N GLY A 51 -2.76 5.82 -6.41
CA GLY A 51 -3.15 6.78 -5.36
C GLY A 51 -2.08 6.94 -4.29
N MET A 52 -1.42 5.86 -3.87
CA MET A 52 -0.31 5.90 -2.91
C MET A 52 0.90 6.66 -3.48
N LEU A 53 1.29 6.45 -4.74
CA LEU A 53 2.36 7.22 -5.39
C LEU A 53 1.99 8.71 -5.51
N PHE A 54 0.74 9.02 -5.84
CA PHE A 54 0.25 10.39 -5.92
C PHE A 54 0.25 11.08 -4.55
N LEU A 55 -0.22 10.39 -3.51
CA LEU A 55 -0.15 10.85 -2.13
C LEU A 55 1.30 11.13 -1.72
N LEU A 56 2.22 10.23 -2.07
CA LEU A 56 3.64 10.36 -1.79
C LEU A 56 4.20 11.60 -2.48
N ALA A 57 3.92 11.82 -3.77
CA ALA A 57 4.35 13.01 -4.50
C ALA A 57 3.85 14.30 -3.84
N ILE A 58 2.58 14.34 -3.44
CA ILE A 58 2.00 15.49 -2.71
C ILE A 58 2.70 15.70 -1.36
N LEU A 59 2.95 14.63 -0.59
CA LEU A 59 3.63 14.71 0.70
C LEU A 59 5.08 15.18 0.56
N THR A 60 5.79 14.74 -0.48
CA THR A 60 7.17 15.16 -0.77
C THR A 60 7.24 16.66 -1.06
N VAL A 61 6.27 17.19 -1.81
CA VAL A 61 6.21 18.62 -2.18
C VAL A 61 5.73 19.48 -1.01
N ARG A 62 4.68 19.07 -0.29
CA ARG A 62 4.08 19.88 0.80
C ARG A 62 4.77 19.76 2.15
N ARG A 63 5.55 18.70 2.39
CA ARG A 63 6.17 18.35 3.70
C ARG A 63 5.28 18.64 4.93
N PRO A 64 4.04 18.12 4.98
CA PRO A 64 3.19 18.30 6.15
C PRO A 64 3.79 17.61 7.39
N GLY A 65 3.61 18.20 8.57
CA GLY A 65 4.08 17.63 9.84
C GLY A 65 3.39 16.31 10.23
N VAL A 66 3.96 15.61 11.21
CA VAL A 66 3.57 14.25 11.68
C VAL A 66 2.11 14.16 12.17
N GLU A 67 1.46 15.28 12.45
CA GLU A 67 0.07 15.35 12.91
C GLU A 67 -0.99 15.28 11.79
N ALA A 68 -0.59 15.02 10.55
CA ALA A 68 -1.49 15.02 9.40
C ALA A 68 -2.70 14.07 9.63
N PRO A 69 -3.94 14.53 9.34
CA PRO A 69 -5.17 13.73 9.46
C PRO A 69 -5.07 12.36 8.76
N VAL A 70 -4.35 12.35 7.64
CA VAL A 70 -4.06 11.18 6.78
C VAL A 70 -3.30 10.08 7.53
N MET A 71 -2.33 10.46 8.37
CA MET A 71 -1.50 9.53 9.15
C MET A 71 -2.34 8.83 10.24
N ARG A 72 -3.20 9.59 10.92
CA ARG A 72 -4.11 9.06 11.95
C ARG A 72 -5.16 8.12 11.35
N ALA A 73 -5.72 8.46 10.19
CA ALA A 73 -6.68 7.61 9.50
C ALA A 73 -6.03 6.29 9.04
N GLY A 74 -4.84 6.36 8.43
CA GLY A 74 -4.08 5.17 8.02
C GLY A 74 -3.73 4.25 9.20
N GLY A 75 -3.25 4.81 10.31
CA GLY A 75 -2.92 4.04 11.52
C GLY A 75 -4.12 3.31 12.13
N ARG A 76 -5.32 3.91 12.06
CA ARG A 76 -6.56 3.26 12.54
C ARG A 76 -7.00 2.11 11.63
N ILE A 77 -6.95 2.30 10.32
CA ILE A 77 -7.24 1.24 9.34
C ILE A 77 -6.26 0.07 9.51
N LEU A 78 -5.00 0.36 9.85
CA LEU A 78 -3.99 -0.66 10.13
C LEU A 78 -4.27 -1.45 11.43
N GLN A 79 -4.86 -0.81 12.44
CA GLN A 79 -5.30 -1.50 13.66
C GLN A 79 -6.50 -2.41 13.37
N ASP A 80 -7.39 -1.99 12.47
CA ASP A 80 -8.56 -2.75 12.03
C ASP A 80 -8.30 -3.61 10.76
N LEU A 81 -7.03 -3.81 10.39
CA LEU A 81 -6.63 -4.64 9.24
C LEU A 81 -7.22 -6.07 9.26
N PRO A 82 -7.41 -6.74 10.43
CA PRO A 82 -8.14 -8.01 10.49
C PRO A 82 -9.54 -7.93 9.88
N LEU A 83 -10.24 -6.79 10.00
CA LEU A 83 -11.55 -6.57 9.37
C LEU A 83 -11.45 -6.47 7.85
N LEU A 84 -10.37 -5.92 7.31
CA LEU A 84 -10.09 -5.83 5.86
C LEU A 84 -9.70 -7.18 5.25
N PHE A 85 -9.14 -8.09 6.04
CA PHE A 85 -8.86 -9.45 5.58
C PHE A 85 -10.11 -10.30 5.42
N ILE A 86 -11.22 -9.95 6.07
CA ILE A 86 -12.50 -10.68 5.91
C ILE A 86 -13.02 -10.59 4.46
N PRO A 87 -13.22 -9.39 3.85
CA PRO A 87 -13.69 -9.30 2.47
C PRO A 87 -12.67 -9.88 1.48
N ALA A 88 -11.36 -9.71 1.71
CA ALA A 88 -10.33 -10.35 0.90
C ALA A 88 -10.39 -11.89 0.98
N GLY A 89 -10.61 -12.42 2.20
CA GLY A 89 -10.76 -13.84 2.47
C GLY A 89 -12.00 -14.42 1.81
N VAL A 90 -13.17 -13.79 1.96
CA VAL A 90 -14.45 -14.21 1.34
C VAL A 90 -14.34 -14.28 -0.18
N GLY A 91 -13.63 -13.34 -0.81
CA GLY A 91 -13.32 -13.40 -2.24
C GLY A 91 -12.52 -14.67 -2.61
N LEU A 92 -11.52 -15.03 -1.81
CA LEU A 92 -10.74 -16.26 -2.01
C LEU A 92 -11.59 -17.52 -1.80
N VAL A 93 -12.46 -17.55 -0.78
CA VAL A 93 -13.36 -18.70 -0.53
C VAL A 93 -14.38 -18.89 -1.66
N THR A 94 -14.76 -17.81 -2.35
CA THR A 94 -15.61 -17.91 -3.55
C THR A 94 -14.86 -18.59 -4.70
N CYS A 95 -13.57 -18.31 -4.85
CA CYS A 95 -12.69 -18.98 -5.82
C CYS A 95 -12.20 -20.36 -5.36
N LEU A 96 -12.48 -20.81 -4.15
CA LEU A 96 -11.98 -22.09 -3.61
C LEU A 96 -12.45 -23.29 -4.45
N GLY A 97 -13.63 -23.21 -5.07
CA GLY A 97 -14.12 -24.25 -5.98
C GLY A 97 -13.24 -24.41 -7.21
N LEU A 98 -12.83 -23.30 -7.83
CA LEU A 98 -11.92 -23.27 -8.97
C LEU A 98 -10.52 -23.71 -8.56
N LEU A 99 -10.07 -23.25 -7.38
CA LEU A 99 -8.79 -23.62 -6.79
C LEU A 99 -8.71 -25.12 -6.53
N ARG A 100 -9.78 -25.77 -6.04
CA ARG A 100 -9.82 -27.22 -5.81
C ARG A 100 -9.74 -28.02 -7.10
N HIS A 101 -10.35 -27.55 -8.19
CA HIS A 101 -10.32 -28.24 -9.47
C HIS A 101 -8.97 -28.08 -10.20
N GLN A 102 -8.32 -26.93 -10.02
CA GLN A 102 -7.09 -26.55 -10.73
C GLN A 102 -5.91 -26.28 -9.80
N TRP A 103 -5.87 -26.90 -8.62
CA TRP A 103 -4.82 -26.64 -7.63
C TRP A 103 -3.42 -26.99 -8.15
N LEU A 104 -3.32 -28.04 -8.97
CA LEU A 104 -2.06 -28.50 -9.56
C LEU A 104 -1.48 -27.48 -10.56
N PRO A 105 -2.22 -27.02 -11.61
CA PRO A 105 -1.71 -25.99 -12.51
C PRO A 105 -1.51 -24.63 -11.83
N ILE A 106 -2.36 -24.24 -10.88
CA ILE A 106 -2.21 -22.98 -10.12
C ILE A 106 -0.94 -23.02 -9.25
N GLY A 107 -0.76 -24.12 -8.50
CA GLY A 107 0.43 -24.31 -7.68
C GLY A 107 1.71 -24.36 -8.52
N ALA A 108 1.69 -25.08 -9.64
CA ALA A 108 2.80 -25.12 -10.57
C ALA A 108 3.12 -23.73 -11.14
N ALA A 109 2.12 -22.99 -11.64
CA ALA A 109 2.31 -21.64 -12.18
C ALA A 109 2.85 -20.66 -11.13
N MET A 110 2.38 -20.75 -9.88
CA MET A 110 2.86 -19.94 -8.77
C MET A 110 4.32 -20.26 -8.42
N LEU A 111 4.68 -21.54 -8.33
CA LEU A 111 6.06 -21.96 -8.07
C LEU A 111 7.00 -21.56 -9.22
N LEU A 112 6.59 -21.81 -10.47
CA LEU A 112 7.36 -21.48 -11.65
C LEU A 112 7.54 -19.97 -11.78
N GLY A 113 6.48 -19.20 -11.58
CA GLY A 113 6.53 -17.73 -11.64
C GLY A 113 7.42 -17.15 -10.56
N TRP A 114 7.34 -17.66 -9.33
CA TRP A 114 8.23 -17.26 -8.24
C TRP A 114 9.70 -17.61 -8.53
N ALA A 115 9.97 -18.85 -8.96
CA ALA A 115 11.31 -19.29 -9.32
C ALA A 115 11.87 -18.49 -10.52
N ALA A 116 11.05 -18.21 -11.53
CA ALA A 116 11.42 -17.41 -12.69
C ALA A 116 11.70 -15.95 -12.31
N GLY A 117 10.92 -15.36 -11.40
CA GLY A 117 11.19 -14.01 -10.87
C GLY A 117 12.52 -13.93 -10.13
N LEU A 118 12.84 -14.95 -9.32
CA LEU A 118 14.14 -15.06 -8.67
C LEU A 118 15.28 -15.25 -9.68
N LEU A 119 15.11 -16.16 -10.65
CA LEU A 119 16.08 -16.35 -11.72
C LEU A 119 16.30 -15.06 -12.52
N GLY A 120 15.23 -14.34 -12.84
CA GLY A 120 15.29 -13.07 -13.55
C GLY A 120 16.06 -12.01 -12.76
N THR A 121 15.83 -11.92 -11.44
CA THR A 121 16.57 -11.02 -10.55
C THR A 121 18.05 -11.42 -10.44
N VAL A 122 18.35 -12.72 -10.35
CA VAL A 122 19.73 -13.24 -10.34
C VAL A 122 20.42 -12.99 -11.67
N PHE A 123 19.72 -13.15 -12.79
CA PHE A 123 20.26 -12.93 -14.12
C PHE A 123 20.50 -11.45 -14.39
N ALA A 124 19.58 -10.56 -14.00
CA ALA A 124 19.74 -9.12 -14.11
C ALA A 124 20.91 -8.61 -13.24
N SER A 125 21.03 -9.10 -12.00
CA SER A 125 22.14 -8.74 -11.12
C SER A 125 23.49 -9.29 -11.61
N ARG A 126 23.53 -10.53 -12.13
CA ARG A 126 24.74 -11.08 -12.76
C ARG A 126 25.12 -10.38 -14.07
N GLY A 127 24.13 -10.00 -14.88
CA GLY A 127 24.34 -9.22 -16.10
C GLY A 127 24.79 -7.78 -15.83
N GLY A 128 24.47 -7.23 -14.64
CA GLY A 128 24.97 -5.94 -14.17
C GLY A 128 26.41 -6.00 -13.65
N LEU A 129 26.81 -7.10 -13.02
CA LEU A 129 28.17 -7.28 -12.48
C LEU A 129 29.23 -7.53 -13.57
N ALA A 130 28.85 -8.09 -14.72
CA ALA A 130 29.75 -8.25 -15.87
C ALA A 130 30.12 -6.92 -16.57
N ARG A 131 29.46 -5.81 -16.20
CA ARG A 131 29.72 -4.45 -16.72
C ARG A 131 30.68 -3.64 -15.84
N ASN A 132 30.72 -3.96 -14.54
CA ASN A 132 31.49 -3.21 -13.54
C ASN A 132 32.84 -3.86 -13.20
N ALA A 133 33.16 -5.00 -13.83
CA ALA A 133 34.48 -5.64 -13.74
C ALA A 133 35.38 -5.32 -14.94
N SER A 134 34.93 -4.43 -15.84
CA SER A 134 35.69 -3.94 -17.01
C SER A 134 36.43 -2.63 -16.72
N ASP A 135 36.52 -2.20 -15.47
CA ASP A 135 37.47 -1.17 -15.06
C ASP A 135 38.60 -1.74 -14.20
N PRO A 136 39.54 -2.48 -14.80
CA PRO A 136 40.89 -2.58 -14.30
C PRO A 136 41.82 -1.75 -15.21
N ASP A 137 41.94 -0.45 -14.96
CA ASP A 137 43.25 0.23 -14.90
C ASP A 137 43.09 1.71 -14.54
N GLU A 138 43.79 2.18 -13.52
CA GLU A 138 44.73 3.32 -13.63
C GLU A 138 45.44 3.58 -12.29
N GLY A 139 46.68 3.10 -12.22
CA GLY A 139 47.83 3.81 -11.66
C GLY A 139 47.75 4.40 -10.24
N GLN A 140 48.33 3.67 -9.29
CA GLN A 140 49.48 4.18 -8.52
C GLN A 140 50.26 3.03 -7.86
#